data_AF-A0A2G9H2F6-F1
#
_entry.id   AF-A0A2G9H2F6-F1
#
_cell.length_a   1.000
_cell.length_b   1.000
_cell.length_c   1.000
_cell.angle_alpha   90.00
_cell.angle_beta   90.00
_cell.angle_gamma   90.00
#
_symmetry.space_group_name_H-M   'P 1'
#
loop_
_entity.id
_entity.type
_entity.pdbx_description
1 polymer ?
#
loop_
_entity_poly.entity_id
_entity_poly.type
_entity_poly.pdbx_seq_one_letter_code
_entity_poly.pdbx_strand_id
1 'polypeptide(L)'
;MFPAKDSAATLSRTRKQRKRFKRRVKIKAKRRAQKSGILKEKENVTPLVEKYWLQRYDLFSLYDVGIKLDEEGWFSVTPEEIAARQARRCASAGVVIDAFAGVGGNAIQFAKVCHRVVAVDIDPNKVALALHNAKIYGVEDYIDFIVGDFFQLAPFLKGDVVFLSPPWGGPSYKARENFTLDLLKPKDGRYLFQVAQAITPNIIMYLPRNIDVLQASELSWLSSPPLDVEVHDYLLPPVTLVHRFLPIPCPRQAHFISYFAD
;
A
#
# COMPACT_ATOMS: atom_id res chain seq x y z
N MET A 1 3.77 -27.21 74.73
CA MET A 1 3.52 -25.80 74.34
C MET A 1 4.05 -25.64 72.91
N PHE A 2 3.16 -25.59 71.91
CA PHE A 2 3.53 -25.54 70.48
C PHE A 2 3.89 -24.10 70.06
N PRO A 3 4.96 -23.86 69.28
CA PRO A 3 5.17 -22.56 68.65
C PRO A 3 4.67 -22.54 67.21
N ALA A 4 3.84 -21.53 66.91
CA ALA A 4 3.31 -21.21 65.61
C ALA A 4 4.36 -20.48 64.76
N LYS A 5 4.84 -21.11 63.68
CA LYS A 5 5.59 -20.45 62.60
C LYS A 5 5.31 -21.17 61.28
N ASP A 6 4.24 -20.81 60.55
CA ASP A 6 4.08 -21.22 59.13
C ASP A 6 3.01 -20.48 58.29
N SER A 7 2.40 -19.42 58.80
CA SER A 7 1.23 -18.78 58.15
C SER A 7 1.59 -17.86 56.95
N ALA A 8 2.63 -17.03 57.07
CA ALA A 8 2.90 -15.96 56.11
C ALA A 8 3.48 -16.43 54.75
N ALA A 9 4.35 -17.45 54.76
CA ALA A 9 4.95 -18.00 53.53
C ALA A 9 3.91 -18.72 52.66
N THR A 10 2.97 -19.42 53.30
CA THR A 10 1.86 -20.15 52.69
C THR A 10 0.83 -19.19 52.05
N LEU A 11 0.54 -18.06 52.70
CA LEU A 11 -0.31 -16.98 52.17
C LEU A 11 0.29 -16.25 50.96
N SER A 12 1.62 -16.09 50.90
CA SER A 12 2.28 -15.44 49.74
C SER A 12 2.30 -16.35 48.50
N ARG A 13 2.51 -17.66 48.69
CA ARG A 13 2.52 -18.70 47.63
C ARG A 13 1.15 -18.82 46.96
N THR A 14 0.08 -18.81 47.75
CA THR A 14 -1.32 -18.85 47.26
C THR A 14 -1.71 -17.58 46.50
N ARG A 15 -1.23 -16.39 46.90
CA ARG A 15 -1.45 -15.12 46.17
C ARG A 15 -0.76 -15.10 44.81
N LYS A 16 0.49 -15.60 44.71
CA LYS A 16 1.24 -15.74 43.43
C LYS A 16 0.58 -16.77 42.50
N GLN A 17 0.12 -17.90 43.02
CA GLN A 17 -0.62 -18.91 42.25
C GLN A 17 -1.95 -18.36 41.70
N ARG A 18 -2.72 -17.62 42.51
CA ARG A 18 -3.95 -16.92 42.06
C ARG A 18 -3.68 -15.92 40.94
N LYS A 19 -2.61 -15.11 41.02
CA LYS A 19 -2.22 -14.19 39.93
C LYS A 19 -1.86 -14.93 38.63
N ARG A 20 -1.09 -16.03 38.72
CA ARG A 20 -0.75 -16.86 37.55
C ARG A 20 -1.97 -17.52 36.91
N PHE A 21 -2.90 -18.02 37.72
CA PHE A 21 -4.16 -18.60 37.23
C PHE A 21 -5.03 -17.57 36.51
N LYS A 22 -5.24 -16.38 37.11
CA LYS A 22 -5.97 -15.27 36.47
C LYS A 22 -5.34 -14.85 35.13
N ARG A 23 -3.99 -14.82 35.06
CA ARG A 23 -3.26 -14.49 33.84
C ARG A 23 -3.44 -15.56 32.75
N ARG A 24 -3.39 -16.85 33.10
CA ARG A 24 -3.67 -17.97 32.19
C ARG A 24 -5.10 -17.93 31.65
N VAL A 25 -6.10 -17.65 32.50
CA VAL A 25 -7.51 -17.52 32.08
C VAL A 25 -7.68 -16.36 31.09
N LYS A 26 -7.09 -15.18 31.37
CA LYS A 26 -7.10 -14.03 30.43
C LYS A 26 -6.49 -14.37 29.08
N ILE A 27 -5.34 -15.06 29.06
CA ILE A 27 -4.68 -15.47 27.81
C ILE A 27 -5.57 -16.45 27.02
N LYS A 28 -6.20 -17.42 27.71
CA LYS A 28 -7.07 -18.42 27.08
C LYS A 28 -8.35 -17.79 26.51
N ALA A 29 -8.91 -16.79 27.20
CA ALA A 29 -10.05 -15.99 26.72
C ALA A 29 -9.68 -15.16 25.49
N LYS A 30 -8.52 -14.47 25.51
CA LYS A 30 -8.02 -13.69 24.35
C LYS A 30 -7.83 -14.59 23.11
N ARG A 31 -7.24 -15.77 23.29
CA ARG A 31 -7.08 -16.75 22.20
C ARG A 31 -8.41 -17.27 21.64
N ARG A 32 -9.42 -17.51 22.49
CA ARG A 32 -10.76 -17.91 22.04
C ARG A 32 -11.47 -16.80 21.28
N ALA A 33 -11.38 -15.56 21.76
CA ALA A 33 -11.94 -14.40 21.06
C ALA A 33 -11.28 -14.20 19.70
N GLN A 34 -9.95 -14.31 19.62
CA GLN A 34 -9.20 -14.21 18.37
C GLN A 34 -9.59 -15.34 17.39
N LYS A 35 -9.70 -16.60 17.88
CA LYS A 35 -10.15 -17.72 17.06
C LYS A 35 -11.59 -17.56 16.56
N SER A 36 -12.49 -17.03 17.40
CA SER A 36 -13.87 -16.74 17.03
C SER A 36 -13.99 -15.58 16.03
N GLY A 37 -13.10 -14.58 16.14
CA GLY A 37 -13.00 -13.49 15.16
C GLY A 37 -12.58 -14.01 13.80
N ILE A 38 -11.50 -14.79 13.74
CA ILE A 38 -11.01 -15.41 12.50
C ILE A 38 -12.09 -16.29 11.83
N LEU A 39 -12.85 -17.07 12.61
CA LEU A 39 -13.93 -17.91 12.07
C LEU A 39 -15.07 -17.08 11.49
N LYS A 40 -15.51 -16.02 12.18
CA LYS A 40 -16.55 -15.10 11.67
C LYS A 40 -16.09 -14.32 10.45
N GLU A 41 -14.83 -13.93 10.40
CA GLU A 41 -14.28 -13.21 9.28
C GLU A 41 -14.20 -14.11 8.05
N LYS A 42 -13.79 -15.37 8.22
CA LYS A 42 -13.83 -16.40 7.17
C LYS A 42 -15.24 -16.66 6.64
N GLU A 43 -16.27 -16.52 7.47
CA GLU A 43 -17.68 -16.60 7.05
C GLU A 43 -18.12 -15.37 6.22
N ASN A 44 -17.45 -14.22 6.37
CA ASN A 44 -17.75 -12.98 5.64
C ASN A 44 -16.89 -12.80 4.37
N VAL A 45 -15.94 -13.70 4.09
CA VAL A 45 -15.14 -13.70 2.87
C VAL A 45 -16.02 -14.18 1.72
N THR A 46 -16.33 -13.27 0.79
CA THR A 46 -17.08 -13.64 -0.42
C THR A 46 -16.17 -14.49 -1.34
N PRO A 47 -16.75 -15.35 -2.21
CA PRO A 47 -15.97 -16.10 -3.19
C PRO A 47 -15.10 -15.22 -4.10
N LEU A 48 -15.51 -13.96 -4.30
CA LEU A 48 -14.77 -12.98 -5.11
C LEU A 48 -13.43 -12.58 -4.47
N VAL A 49 -13.36 -12.57 -3.13
CA VAL A 49 -12.16 -12.13 -2.40
C VAL A 49 -11.38 -13.26 -1.73
N GLU A 50 -11.87 -14.49 -1.78
CA GLU A 50 -11.25 -15.65 -1.10
C GLU A 50 -9.77 -15.85 -1.47
N LYS A 51 -9.44 -15.73 -2.75
CA LYS A 51 -8.05 -15.81 -3.23
C LYS A 51 -7.15 -14.78 -2.53
N TYR A 52 -7.61 -13.53 -2.44
CA TYR A 52 -6.84 -12.43 -1.84
C TYR A 52 -6.76 -12.57 -0.33
N TRP A 53 -7.83 -13.06 0.31
CA TRP A 53 -7.82 -13.40 1.74
C TRP A 53 -6.74 -14.44 2.09
N LEU A 54 -6.51 -15.44 1.24
CA LEU A 54 -5.43 -16.41 1.45
C LEU A 54 -4.04 -15.75 1.42
N GLN A 55 -3.90 -14.66 0.68
CA GLN A 55 -2.67 -13.87 0.51
C GLN A 55 -2.62 -12.62 1.42
N ARG A 56 -3.54 -12.48 2.38
CA ARG A 56 -3.71 -11.25 3.17
C ARG A 56 -2.45 -10.76 3.89
N TYR A 57 -1.53 -11.67 4.24
CA TYR A 57 -0.26 -11.30 4.86
C TYR A 57 0.80 -10.81 3.86
N ASP A 58 0.66 -11.16 2.58
CA ASP A 58 1.46 -10.58 1.49
C ASP A 58 0.94 -9.18 1.12
N LEU A 59 -0.37 -8.94 1.28
CA LEU A 59 -1.00 -7.63 1.11
C LEU A 59 -0.66 -6.69 2.28
N PHE A 60 -0.78 -7.18 3.51
CA PHE A 60 -0.40 -6.45 4.72
C PHE A 60 0.15 -7.42 5.77
N SER A 61 1.42 -7.31 6.09
CA SER A 61 2.11 -8.08 7.14
C SER A 61 1.46 -7.93 8.52
N LEU A 62 0.89 -6.75 8.82
CA LEU A 62 0.17 -6.45 10.06
C LEU A 62 -1.33 -6.77 10.00
N TYR A 63 -1.79 -7.61 9.08
CA TYR A 63 -3.22 -7.91 8.87
C TYR A 63 -4.00 -8.15 10.18
N ASP A 64 -3.50 -9.09 11.00
CA ASP A 64 -4.15 -9.54 12.24
C ASP A 64 -4.15 -8.50 13.38
N VAL A 65 -3.45 -7.38 13.22
CA VAL A 65 -3.51 -6.24 14.17
C VAL A 65 -4.84 -5.49 14.04
N GLY A 66 -5.48 -5.60 12.88
CA GLY A 66 -6.82 -5.06 12.62
C GLY A 66 -6.94 -4.30 11.31
N ILE A 67 -6.17 -4.67 10.29
CA ILE A 67 -6.25 -4.05 8.96
C ILE A 67 -7.66 -4.21 8.41
N LYS A 68 -8.13 -3.20 7.67
CA LYS A 68 -9.45 -3.22 7.04
C LYS A 68 -9.30 -3.00 5.53
N LEU A 69 -10.04 -3.81 4.78
CA LEU A 69 -10.22 -3.67 3.34
C LEU A 69 -11.71 -3.82 3.03
N ASP A 70 -12.17 -3.08 2.03
CA ASP A 70 -13.43 -3.38 1.35
C ASP A 70 -13.18 -4.33 0.17
N GLU A 71 -14.25 -4.70 -0.54
CA GLU A 71 -14.18 -5.68 -1.63
C GLU A 71 -13.17 -5.29 -2.72
N GLU A 72 -13.15 -4.02 -3.12
CA GLU A 72 -12.19 -3.53 -4.12
C GLU A 72 -10.76 -3.41 -3.58
N GLY A 73 -10.59 -3.04 -2.31
CA GLY A 73 -9.29 -3.01 -1.67
C GLY A 73 -8.57 -4.36 -1.74
N TRP A 74 -9.30 -5.48 -1.64
CA TRP A 74 -8.72 -6.81 -1.72
C TRP A 74 -8.00 -7.11 -3.02
N PHE A 75 -8.52 -6.65 -4.16
CA PHE A 75 -7.92 -6.92 -5.47
C PHE A 75 -7.14 -5.74 -6.05
N SER A 76 -7.22 -4.56 -5.44
CA SER A 76 -6.56 -3.34 -5.93
C SER A 76 -5.35 -2.93 -5.08
N VAL A 77 -5.25 -3.39 -3.83
CA VAL A 77 -4.11 -3.04 -2.98
C VAL A 77 -2.83 -3.67 -3.52
N THR A 78 -1.78 -2.85 -3.65
CA THR A 78 -0.45 -3.30 -4.00
C THR A 78 0.12 -4.19 -2.89
N PRO A 79 0.65 -5.39 -3.19
CA PRO A 79 1.33 -6.23 -2.20
C PRO A 79 2.43 -5.47 -1.46
N GLU A 80 2.59 -5.73 -0.16
CA GLU A 80 3.38 -4.87 0.73
C GLU A 80 4.84 -4.73 0.27
N GLU A 81 5.47 -5.84 -0.14
CA GLU A 81 6.87 -5.83 -0.59
C GLU A 81 7.05 -5.05 -1.90
N ILE A 82 6.04 -5.10 -2.78
CA ILE A 82 6.03 -4.31 -4.02
C ILE A 82 5.97 -2.83 -3.66
N ALA A 83 4.99 -2.43 -2.85
CA ALA A 83 4.83 -1.05 -2.39
C ALA A 83 6.10 -0.55 -1.67
N ALA A 84 6.73 -1.38 -0.84
CA ALA A 84 7.98 -1.04 -0.16
C ALA A 84 9.15 -0.84 -1.13
N ARG A 85 9.25 -1.65 -2.20
CA ARG A 85 10.27 -1.48 -3.25
C ARG A 85 10.07 -0.19 -4.03
N GLN A 86 8.83 0.17 -4.34
CA GLN A 86 8.49 1.44 -5.00
C GLN A 86 8.84 2.63 -4.08
N ALA A 87 8.47 2.54 -2.80
CA ALA A 87 8.76 3.57 -1.81
C ALA A 87 10.25 3.85 -1.64
N ARG A 88 11.11 2.82 -1.65
CA ARG A 88 12.57 2.98 -1.54
C ARG A 88 13.16 3.89 -2.64
N ARG A 89 12.53 3.97 -3.81
CA ARG A 89 12.96 4.88 -4.90
C ARG A 89 12.68 6.35 -4.58
N CYS A 90 11.75 6.61 -3.66
CA CYS A 90 11.34 7.94 -3.22
C CYS A 90 12.01 8.37 -1.91
N ALA A 91 12.97 7.62 -1.36
CA ALA A 91 13.54 7.89 -0.02
C ALA A 91 14.20 9.28 0.12
N SER A 92 14.62 9.92 -0.98
CA SER A 92 15.15 11.28 -1.00
C SER A 92 14.09 12.37 -1.26
N ALA A 93 12.83 11.99 -1.49
CA ALA A 93 11.74 12.93 -1.73
C ALA A 93 11.26 13.56 -0.42
N GLY A 94 10.98 14.86 -0.47
CA GLY A 94 10.29 15.55 0.62
C GLY A 94 8.82 15.14 0.67
N VAL A 95 8.10 15.36 -0.42
CA VAL A 95 6.65 15.10 -0.51
C VAL A 95 6.35 14.15 -1.67
N VAL A 96 5.68 13.04 -1.38
CA VAL A 96 5.12 12.12 -2.39
C VAL A 96 3.60 12.29 -2.44
N ILE A 97 3.05 12.43 -3.65
CA ILE A 97 1.60 12.45 -3.87
C ILE A 97 1.18 11.06 -4.34
N ASP A 98 0.38 10.37 -3.54
CA ASP A 98 -0.34 9.16 -3.94
C ASP A 98 -1.71 9.58 -4.47
N ALA A 99 -1.87 9.59 -5.80
CA ALA A 99 -3.02 10.17 -6.47
C ALA A 99 -4.30 9.31 -6.39
N PHE A 100 -4.15 8.02 -6.07
CA PHE A 100 -5.24 7.03 -6.03
C PHE A 100 -4.98 6.05 -4.87
N ALA A 101 -5.03 6.57 -3.65
CA ALA A 101 -4.49 5.92 -2.47
C ALA A 101 -5.20 4.61 -2.08
N GLY A 102 -6.48 4.44 -2.46
CA GLY A 102 -7.28 3.28 -2.11
C GLY A 102 -7.30 3.05 -0.60
N VAL A 103 -6.99 1.83 -0.18
CA VAL A 103 -6.90 1.47 1.25
C VAL A 103 -5.52 1.77 1.89
N GLY A 104 -4.67 2.53 1.20
CA GLY A 104 -3.42 3.08 1.73
C GLY A 104 -2.18 2.21 1.59
N GLY A 105 -2.20 1.16 0.76
CA GLY A 105 -1.07 0.23 0.61
C GLY A 105 0.26 0.93 0.28
N ASN A 106 0.28 1.75 -0.78
CA ASN A 106 1.46 2.50 -1.21
C ASN A 106 1.75 3.69 -0.28
N ALA A 107 0.73 4.51 0.03
CA ALA A 107 0.85 5.62 0.98
C ALA A 107 1.54 5.24 2.30
N ILE A 108 1.19 4.08 2.89
CA ILE A 108 1.81 3.57 4.12
C ILE A 108 3.31 3.31 3.92
N GLN A 109 3.72 2.73 2.79
CA GLN A 109 5.13 2.45 2.54
C GLN A 109 5.92 3.72 2.21
N PHE A 110 5.33 4.67 1.46
CA PHE A 110 5.93 5.97 1.22
C PHE A 110 6.17 6.72 2.54
N ALA A 111 5.21 6.70 3.46
CA ALA A 111 5.31 7.36 4.76
C ALA A 111 6.39 6.78 5.68
N LYS A 112 6.85 5.55 5.43
CA LYS A 112 7.98 4.95 6.17
C LYS A 112 9.34 5.49 5.74
N VAL A 113 9.44 6.10 4.55
CA VAL A 113 10.73 6.46 3.93
C VAL A 113 10.83 7.92 3.47
N CYS A 114 9.71 8.56 3.15
CA CYS A 114 9.65 9.96 2.70
C CYS A 114 9.30 10.89 3.88
N HIS A 115 9.50 12.20 3.73
CA HIS A 115 9.17 13.16 4.79
C HIS A 115 7.66 13.38 4.97
N ARG A 116 6.90 13.45 3.86
CA ARG A 116 5.45 13.61 3.86
C ARG A 116 4.82 12.86 2.69
N VAL A 117 3.59 12.39 2.88
CA VAL A 117 2.74 11.85 1.81
C VAL A 117 1.44 12.64 1.74
N VAL A 118 0.99 12.97 0.54
CA VAL A 118 -0.37 13.44 0.28
C VAL A 118 -1.12 12.30 -0.39
N ALA A 119 -2.07 11.70 0.32
CA ALA A 119 -2.84 10.55 -0.14
C ALA A 119 -4.24 10.99 -0.56
N VAL A 120 -4.52 10.93 -1.86
CA VAL A 120 -5.79 11.36 -2.46
C VAL A 120 -6.60 10.12 -2.86
N ASP A 121 -7.86 10.08 -2.50
CA ASP A 121 -8.82 9.16 -3.11
C ASP A 121 -10.18 9.84 -3.25
N ILE A 122 -10.94 9.50 -4.30
CA ILE A 122 -12.25 10.08 -4.56
C ILE A 122 -13.31 9.52 -3.61
N ASP A 123 -13.13 8.29 -3.11
CA ASP A 123 -14.07 7.64 -2.22
C ASP A 123 -13.72 7.93 -0.74
N PRO A 124 -14.60 8.61 0.02
CA PRO A 124 -14.36 8.89 1.44
C PRO A 124 -14.18 7.62 2.27
N ASN A 125 -14.76 6.48 1.87
CA ASN A 125 -14.58 5.22 2.58
C ASN A 125 -13.16 4.67 2.42
N LYS A 126 -12.59 4.77 1.20
CA LYS A 126 -11.19 4.40 0.95
C LYS A 126 -10.24 5.20 1.83
N VAL A 127 -10.44 6.52 1.87
CA VAL A 127 -9.64 7.42 2.72
C VAL A 127 -9.76 7.05 4.20
N ALA A 128 -10.97 6.74 4.68
CA ALA A 128 -11.18 6.30 6.07
C ALA A 128 -10.47 4.96 6.38
N LEU A 129 -10.48 4.02 5.43
CA LEU A 129 -9.75 2.75 5.54
C LEU A 129 -8.24 2.98 5.53
N ALA A 130 -7.74 3.81 4.62
CA ALA A 130 -6.32 4.16 4.52
C ALA A 130 -5.79 4.82 5.80
N LEU A 131 -6.55 5.76 6.37
CA LEU A 131 -6.22 6.39 7.66
C LEU A 131 -6.19 5.35 8.80
N HIS A 132 -7.18 4.45 8.86
CA HIS A 132 -7.21 3.38 9.86
C HIS A 132 -6.00 2.44 9.73
N ASN A 133 -5.67 2.03 8.49
CA ASN A 133 -4.53 1.15 8.21
C ASN A 133 -3.21 1.86 8.53
N ALA A 134 -3.05 3.14 8.21
CA ALA A 134 -1.85 3.91 8.54
C ALA A 134 -1.60 4.00 10.05
N LYS A 135 -2.65 4.14 10.87
CA LYS A 135 -2.55 4.09 12.34
C LYS A 135 -2.03 2.75 12.86
N ILE A 136 -2.35 1.65 12.20
CA ILE A 136 -1.84 0.32 12.57
C ILE A 136 -0.34 0.23 12.29
N TYR A 137 0.14 0.85 11.21
CA TYR A 137 1.55 0.93 10.89
C TYR A 137 2.29 2.05 11.65
N GLY A 138 1.57 2.93 12.36
CA GLY A 138 2.13 4.03 13.14
C GLY A 138 2.75 5.14 12.29
N VAL A 139 2.19 5.39 11.10
CA VAL A 139 2.69 6.37 10.13
C VAL A 139 1.66 7.42 9.73
N GLU A 140 0.50 7.45 10.38
CA GLU A 140 -0.60 8.37 10.06
C GLU A 140 -0.19 9.84 10.14
N ASP A 141 0.71 10.18 11.07
CA ASP A 141 1.17 11.56 11.28
C ASP A 141 2.01 12.09 10.12
N TYR A 142 2.45 11.23 9.20
CA TYR A 142 3.23 11.57 8.02
C TYR A 142 2.38 11.65 6.73
N ILE A 143 1.06 11.42 6.82
CA ILE A 143 0.17 11.34 5.67
C ILE A 143 -0.95 12.38 5.80
N ASP A 144 -1.05 13.27 4.82
CA ASP A 144 -2.20 14.13 4.60
C ASP A 144 -3.22 13.41 3.73
N PHE A 145 -4.32 13.00 4.34
CA PHE A 145 -5.42 12.31 3.65
C PHE A 145 -6.43 13.31 3.07
N ILE A 146 -6.69 13.23 1.77
CA ILE A 146 -7.61 14.12 1.05
C ILE A 146 -8.67 13.29 0.33
N VAL A 147 -9.93 13.55 0.64
CA VAL A 147 -11.06 13.05 -0.17
C VAL A 147 -11.27 14.00 -1.33
N GLY A 148 -11.09 13.53 -2.56
CA GLY A 148 -11.36 14.34 -3.74
C GLY A 148 -10.90 13.73 -5.06
N ASP A 149 -11.29 14.40 -6.14
CA ASP A 149 -10.87 14.04 -7.49
C ASP A 149 -9.46 14.57 -7.75
N PHE A 150 -8.48 13.67 -7.92
CA PHE A 150 -7.09 14.02 -8.24
C PHE A 150 -6.99 14.98 -9.43
N PHE A 151 -7.81 14.81 -10.47
CA PHE A 151 -7.74 15.66 -11.67
C PHE A 151 -8.14 17.11 -11.39
N GLN A 152 -8.99 17.34 -10.37
CA GLN A 152 -9.39 18.67 -9.93
C GLN A 152 -8.43 19.27 -8.92
N LEU A 153 -7.80 18.41 -8.10
CA LEU A 153 -6.86 18.83 -7.07
C LEU A 153 -5.45 19.11 -7.61
N ALA A 154 -5.03 18.41 -8.66
CA ALA A 154 -3.69 18.45 -9.23
C ALA A 154 -3.11 19.87 -9.42
N PRO A 155 -3.85 20.89 -9.93
CA PRO A 155 -3.33 22.25 -10.07
C PRO A 155 -2.92 22.94 -8.76
N PHE A 156 -3.39 22.43 -7.61
CA PHE A 156 -3.13 22.99 -6.28
C PHE A 156 -2.13 22.17 -5.47
N LEU A 157 -1.75 20.99 -5.95
CA LEU A 157 -0.81 20.11 -5.27
C LEU A 157 0.63 20.50 -5.59
N LYS A 158 1.51 20.30 -4.62
CA LYS A 158 2.96 20.46 -4.76
C LYS A 158 3.65 19.26 -4.13
N GLY A 159 4.46 18.55 -4.90
CA GLY A 159 5.20 17.40 -4.42
C GLY A 159 6.41 17.11 -5.30
N ASP A 160 7.37 16.38 -4.77
CA ASP A 160 8.59 16.00 -5.47
C ASP A 160 8.35 14.82 -6.41
N VAL A 161 7.43 13.91 -6.05
CA VAL A 161 7.07 12.71 -6.81
C VAL A 161 5.55 12.54 -6.85
N VAL A 162 5.00 12.14 -7.99
CA VAL A 162 3.60 11.69 -8.11
C VAL A 162 3.56 10.20 -8.41
N PHE A 163 2.88 9.45 -7.55
CA PHE A 163 2.57 8.04 -7.72
C PHE A 163 1.14 7.87 -8.24
N LEU A 164 1.00 7.07 -9.30
CA LEU A 164 -0.22 6.86 -10.05
C LEU A 164 -0.59 5.38 -10.07
N SER A 165 -1.59 4.98 -9.30
CA SER A 165 -2.21 3.65 -9.34
C SER A 165 -3.71 3.75 -9.67
N PRO A 166 -4.08 4.23 -10.88
CA PRO A 166 -5.47 4.42 -11.24
C PRO A 166 -6.23 3.07 -11.30
N PRO A 167 -7.57 3.07 -11.23
CA PRO A 167 -8.38 1.87 -11.43
C PRO A 167 -8.16 1.23 -12.81
N TRP A 168 -7.99 -0.10 -12.83
CA TRP A 168 -7.77 -0.90 -14.06
C TRP A 168 -9.04 -1.61 -14.56
N GLY A 169 -10.18 -1.45 -13.88
CA GLY A 169 -11.42 -2.19 -14.18
C GLY A 169 -11.58 -3.50 -13.40
N GLY A 170 -10.87 -3.63 -12.27
CA GLY A 170 -10.94 -4.80 -11.39
C GLY A 170 -10.39 -6.08 -12.04
N PRO A 171 -10.60 -7.26 -11.44
CA PRO A 171 -9.95 -8.52 -11.87
C PRO A 171 -10.19 -8.91 -13.34
N SER A 172 -11.22 -8.33 -13.98
CA SER A 172 -11.54 -8.52 -15.39
C SER A 172 -10.47 -8.03 -16.37
N TYR A 173 -9.57 -7.13 -15.94
CA TYR A 173 -8.48 -6.61 -16.80
C TYR A 173 -7.59 -7.74 -17.37
N LYS A 174 -7.48 -8.85 -16.64
CA LYS A 174 -6.70 -10.05 -17.01
C LYS A 174 -7.26 -10.83 -18.19
N ALA A 175 -8.55 -10.63 -18.51
CA ALA A 175 -9.18 -11.32 -19.62
C ALA A 175 -8.73 -10.77 -20.99
N ARG A 176 -8.02 -9.64 -21.00
CA ARG A 176 -7.48 -9.03 -22.22
C ARG A 176 -6.03 -9.45 -22.43
N GLU A 177 -5.67 -9.74 -23.66
CA GLU A 177 -4.26 -10.01 -24.00
C GLU A 177 -3.42 -8.74 -23.93
N ASN A 178 -3.94 -7.63 -24.47
CA ASN A 178 -3.28 -6.32 -24.48
C ASN A 178 -4.17 -5.27 -23.80
N PHE A 179 -3.65 -4.67 -22.73
CA PHE A 179 -4.24 -3.52 -22.05
C PHE A 179 -3.60 -2.25 -22.62
N THR A 180 -4.38 -1.25 -23.00
CA THR A 180 -3.87 0.04 -23.48
C THR A 180 -4.17 1.15 -22.47
N LEU A 181 -3.40 2.23 -22.50
CA LEU A 181 -3.58 3.40 -21.64
C LEU A 181 -4.98 4.03 -21.76
N ASP A 182 -5.64 3.87 -22.90
CA ASP A 182 -7.01 4.36 -23.14
C ASP A 182 -8.07 3.63 -22.31
N LEU A 183 -7.73 2.44 -21.80
CA LEU A 183 -8.60 1.64 -20.93
C LEU A 183 -8.55 2.08 -19.47
N LEU A 184 -7.56 2.90 -19.09
CA LEU A 184 -7.49 3.44 -17.74
C LEU A 184 -8.71 4.32 -17.45
N LYS A 185 -9.11 4.30 -16.18
CA LYS A 185 -10.21 5.09 -15.65
C LYS A 185 -9.70 5.94 -14.50
N PRO A 186 -10.35 7.09 -14.20
CA PRO A 186 -11.52 7.65 -14.89
C PRO A 186 -11.19 8.39 -16.20
N LYS A 187 -9.90 8.60 -16.50
CA LYS A 187 -9.39 9.20 -17.74
C LYS A 187 -8.29 8.31 -18.33
N ASP A 188 -7.98 8.50 -19.60
CA ASP A 188 -6.90 7.76 -20.26
C ASP A 188 -5.54 8.06 -19.62
N GLY A 189 -4.61 7.13 -19.79
CA GLY A 189 -3.28 7.21 -19.20
C GLY A 189 -2.44 8.37 -19.69
N ARG A 190 -2.67 8.85 -20.91
CA ARG A 190 -1.93 9.98 -21.48
C ARG A 190 -2.32 11.27 -20.77
N TYR A 191 -3.62 11.53 -20.64
CA TYR A 191 -4.14 12.67 -19.90
C TYR A 191 -3.72 12.60 -18.42
N LEU A 192 -3.83 11.42 -17.80
CA LEU A 192 -3.39 11.23 -16.42
C LEU A 192 -1.91 11.57 -16.22
N PHE A 193 -1.05 11.11 -17.12
CA PHE A 193 0.37 11.41 -17.09
C PHE A 193 0.66 12.91 -17.23
N GLN A 194 -0.01 13.60 -18.16
CA GLN A 194 0.15 15.04 -18.36
C GLN A 194 -0.28 15.85 -17.13
N VAL A 195 -1.34 15.43 -16.45
CA VAL A 195 -1.80 16.06 -15.20
C VAL A 195 -0.75 15.89 -14.09
N ALA A 196 -0.17 14.69 -13.93
CA ALA A 196 0.91 14.48 -12.98
C ALA A 196 2.18 15.27 -13.34
N GLN A 197 2.51 15.35 -14.63
CA GLN A 197 3.65 16.09 -15.15
C GLN A 197 3.58 17.60 -14.90
N ALA A 198 2.37 18.16 -14.84
CA ALA A 198 2.18 19.56 -14.48
C ALA A 198 2.58 19.84 -13.01
N ILE A 199 2.63 18.82 -12.14
CA ILE A 199 3.04 18.93 -10.74
C ILE A 199 4.55 18.75 -10.61
N THR A 200 5.07 17.65 -11.16
CA THR A 200 6.48 17.25 -11.05
C THR A 200 6.86 16.35 -12.23
N PRO A 201 8.12 16.40 -12.69
CA PRO A 201 8.56 15.52 -13.75
C PRO A 201 8.98 14.12 -13.21
N ASN A 202 8.98 13.89 -11.89
CA ASN A 202 9.21 12.57 -11.29
C ASN A 202 7.89 11.83 -11.07
N ILE A 203 7.60 10.86 -11.92
CA ILE A 203 6.31 10.18 -11.95
C ILE A 203 6.53 8.67 -11.86
N ILE A 204 5.73 8.01 -11.02
CA ILE A 204 5.69 6.55 -10.94
C ILE A 204 4.28 6.11 -11.34
N MET A 205 4.16 5.22 -12.33
CA MET A 205 2.90 4.60 -12.73
C MET A 205 2.89 3.11 -12.38
N TYR A 206 1.88 2.70 -11.62
CA TYR A 206 1.56 1.30 -11.36
C TYR A 206 0.42 0.87 -12.29
N LEU A 207 0.74 -0.06 -13.18
CA LEU A 207 -0.06 -0.43 -14.34
C LEU A 207 -0.31 -1.95 -14.40
N PRO A 208 -1.33 -2.39 -15.16
CA PRO A 208 -1.56 -3.80 -15.42
C PRO A 208 -0.37 -4.45 -16.10
N ARG A 209 -0.07 -5.70 -15.74
CA ARG A 209 1.01 -6.49 -16.35
C ARG A 209 0.89 -6.76 -17.84
N ASN A 210 -0.31 -6.67 -18.39
CA ASN A 210 -0.60 -6.84 -19.80
C ASN A 210 -0.66 -5.49 -20.55
N ILE A 211 -0.10 -4.41 -19.99
CA ILE A 211 -0.03 -3.12 -20.69
C ILE A 211 0.76 -3.25 -21.99
N ASP A 212 0.38 -2.46 -22.98
CA ASP A 212 1.26 -2.11 -24.09
C ASP A 212 2.44 -1.26 -23.58
N VAL A 213 3.59 -1.91 -23.43
CA VAL A 213 4.83 -1.28 -22.93
C VAL A 213 5.34 -0.20 -23.88
N LEU A 214 5.08 -0.31 -25.19
CA LEU A 214 5.46 0.72 -26.15
C LEU A 214 4.64 1.98 -25.88
N GLN A 215 3.32 1.85 -25.73
CA GLN A 215 2.45 2.97 -25.41
C GLN A 215 2.81 3.63 -24.07
N ALA A 216 3.17 2.84 -23.06
CA ALA A 216 3.65 3.37 -21.78
C ALA A 216 4.99 4.12 -21.92
N SER A 217 5.91 3.60 -22.73
CA SER A 217 7.21 4.24 -22.99
C SER A 217 7.05 5.53 -23.79
N GLU A 218 6.05 5.61 -24.66
CA GLU A 218 5.72 6.79 -25.46
C GLU A 218 5.36 8.02 -24.61
N LEU A 219 4.92 7.83 -23.35
CA LEU A 219 4.60 8.92 -22.44
C LEU A 219 5.80 9.84 -22.15
N SER A 220 7.02 9.29 -22.15
CA SER A 220 8.23 10.08 -21.90
C SER A 220 8.48 11.19 -22.90
N TRP A 221 8.04 10.99 -24.14
CA TRP A 221 8.19 11.96 -25.24
C TRP A 221 7.18 13.10 -25.16
N LEU A 222 6.26 13.07 -24.19
CA LEU A 222 5.33 14.18 -23.94
C LEU A 222 6.01 15.36 -23.24
N SER A 223 7.19 15.15 -22.65
CA SER A 223 8.04 16.22 -22.12
C SER A 223 9.06 16.69 -23.15
N SER A 224 9.49 17.95 -23.00
CA SER A 224 10.64 18.49 -23.71
C SER A 224 11.64 19.08 -22.70
N PRO A 225 12.83 18.48 -22.53
CA PRO A 225 13.30 17.24 -23.17
C PRO A 225 12.50 16.00 -22.70
N PRO A 226 12.55 14.88 -23.44
CA PRO A 226 11.93 13.63 -23.03
C PRO A 226 12.43 13.17 -21.65
N LEU A 227 11.57 12.51 -20.88
CA LEU A 227 11.90 11.96 -19.58
C LEU A 227 12.65 10.63 -19.70
N ASP A 228 13.53 10.34 -18.73
CA ASP A 228 14.15 9.02 -18.64
C ASP A 228 13.12 7.99 -18.14
N VAL A 229 13.02 6.85 -18.83
CA VAL A 229 12.06 5.78 -18.51
C VAL A 229 12.74 4.53 -17.98
N GLU A 230 12.29 4.07 -16.82
CA GLU A 230 12.60 2.74 -16.29
C GLU A 230 11.32 1.89 -16.23
N VAL A 231 11.37 0.69 -16.80
CA VAL A 231 10.26 -0.28 -16.75
C VAL A 231 10.69 -1.50 -15.95
N HIS A 232 9.85 -1.95 -15.02
CA HIS A 232 10.16 -3.10 -14.17
C HIS A 232 9.01 -4.11 -14.08
N ASP A 233 9.32 -5.37 -14.38
CA ASP A 233 8.48 -6.54 -14.08
C ASP A 233 8.70 -7.10 -12.65
N TYR A 234 7.69 -7.77 -12.10
CA TYR A 234 7.67 -8.24 -10.70
C TYR A 234 7.69 -9.77 -10.52
N LEU A 235 7.87 -10.57 -11.57
CA LEU A 235 7.95 -12.04 -11.48
C LEU A 235 9.40 -12.54 -11.25
N LEU A 236 9.75 -12.88 -10.00
CA LEU A 236 10.88 -13.74 -9.56
C LEU A 236 12.33 -13.29 -9.98
N PRO A 237 13.43 -13.81 -9.39
CA PRO A 237 14.66 -13.05 -9.15
C PRO A 237 15.51 -12.80 -10.41
N PRO A 238 16.50 -11.88 -10.30
CA PRO A 238 16.48 -10.61 -11.01
C PRO A 238 16.66 -10.78 -12.53
N VAL A 239 15.58 -10.98 -13.29
CA VAL A 239 15.67 -10.73 -14.74
C VAL A 239 15.45 -9.23 -14.95
N THR A 240 16.59 -8.57 -14.86
CA THR A 240 16.78 -7.16 -15.15
C THR A 240 16.59 -6.98 -16.66
N LEU A 241 15.37 -6.73 -17.15
CA LEU A 241 15.24 -6.05 -18.44
C LEU A 241 15.39 -4.54 -18.19
N VAL A 242 16.61 -4.15 -17.85
CA VAL A 242 17.02 -2.75 -17.88
C VAL A 242 17.46 -2.48 -19.31
N HIS A 243 16.69 -1.69 -20.04
CA HIS A 243 17.29 -0.89 -21.09
C HIS A 243 18.18 0.14 -20.38
N ARG A 244 19.46 -0.20 -20.22
CA ARG A 244 20.45 0.66 -19.58
C ARG A 244 20.65 1.88 -20.47
N PHE A 245 20.41 3.06 -19.92
CA PHE A 245 21.23 4.23 -20.24
C PHE A 245 21.91 4.70 -18.96
N LEU A 246 23.10 4.12 -18.74
CA LEU A 246 24.23 4.62 -17.92
C LEU A 246 23.99 4.93 -16.41
N PRO A 247 25.03 4.88 -15.57
CA PRO A 247 24.90 5.07 -14.13
C PRO A 247 24.58 6.54 -13.82
N ILE A 248 23.83 6.76 -12.75
CA ILE A 248 23.47 8.06 -12.19
C ILE A 248 24.75 8.88 -11.92
N PRO A 249 24.84 10.11 -12.45
CA PRO A 249 25.13 11.23 -11.57
C PRO A 249 24.15 12.38 -11.83
N CYS A 250 23.70 13.01 -10.73
CA CYS A 250 23.14 14.37 -10.61
C CYS A 250 21.67 14.40 -10.14
N PRO A 251 21.35 15.11 -9.04
CA PRO A 251 20.00 15.24 -8.47
C PRO A 251 19.07 16.18 -9.27
N ARG A 252 19.22 16.25 -10.60
CA ARG A 252 18.50 17.20 -11.48
C ARG A 252 17.94 16.57 -12.76
N GLN A 253 17.68 15.26 -12.77
CA GLN A 253 17.00 14.61 -13.89
C GLN A 253 15.68 14.01 -13.43
N ALA A 254 14.71 14.06 -14.34
CA ALA A 254 13.34 13.70 -14.09
C ALA A 254 13.06 12.29 -14.59
N HIS A 255 12.32 11.50 -13.79
CA HIS A 255 12.23 10.06 -13.98
C HIS A 255 10.78 9.58 -14.12
N PHE A 256 10.53 8.67 -15.07
CA PHE A 256 9.30 7.92 -15.21
C PHE A 256 9.54 6.44 -14.88
N ILE A 257 8.82 5.88 -13.91
CA ILE A 257 8.95 4.46 -13.56
C ILE A 257 7.60 3.75 -13.72
N SER A 258 7.54 2.73 -14.57
CA SER A 258 6.34 1.89 -14.74
C SER A 258 6.49 0.53 -14.06
N TYR A 259 5.42 0.08 -13.40
CA TYR A 259 5.39 -1.12 -12.58
C TYR A 259 4.19 -2.01 -12.91
N PHE A 260 4.42 -3.32 -13.01
CA PHE A 260 3.41 -4.31 -13.45
C PHE A 260 3.01 -5.31 -12.38
N ALA A 261 1.71 -5.52 -12.15
CA ALA A 261 1.26 -6.52 -11.16
C ALA A 261 0.12 -7.43 -11.64
N ASP A 262 0.04 -8.59 -10.99
CA ASP A 262 -1.08 -9.54 -11.03
C ASP A 262 -2.23 -9.06 -10.15
#